data_AF-A0A1L0CTT1-F1
#
_entry.id   AF-A0A1L0CTT1-F1
#
_cell.length_a   1.000
_cell.length_b   1.000
_cell.length_c   1.000
_cell.angle_alpha   90.00
_cell.angle_beta   90.00
_cell.angle_gamma   90.00
#
_symmetry.space_group_name_H-M   'P 1'
#
loop_
_entity.id
_entity.type
_entity.pdbx_description
1 polymer ?
#
loop_
_entity_poly.entity_id
_entity_poly.type
_entity_poly.pdbx_seq_one_letter_code
_entity_poly.pdbx_strand_id
1 'polypeptide(L)'
;MSFNPISSETLFRVAEEYETKGRDLALNKQLHASATLINQSIVVYTYMVDKHDDPAETNFYLSFDKLMDAYLKLINLLIKYTTNMKLAKKITQRAILKFHESTNEQDDVWYILHMFFYYVIPTKIATANTTEMKQSYSQLDQFLQHSELAPDWKVIFLICQVSFYFKLEDHANMDLSDVFLLLDANIKPFKEQNPDVYTYAQLSKACYYLSRNEFVKMDDVLKANGGEENIEKVIHNEHLLMSFYLFLLYRDIVNGIEASKTISKIHKILTTNKRDFISNSKVFVIKSFKGFIHCECSLLEYSSLKNLLLFFQGISYLDRGSMDLQRDMSEMFFKRIVKNKMTKDTVLLDMVKYYRKWQDEVIFGFEIISDFEEKGQMAFAYAYMELVQMENPQVEDFNNFFQKYEYFINLPQYEDMKMNLKLQLSVLENFNCLNLQPNIEYIDELNGNEDFEDTKTAIKMIYNKKRFERGSNREQNTNVLLQHERFLDCLKKISSKFKKENVSNKNCFLVVIFSILRIDIEDNQNEKFNKYYEIIKGLLINDMKRLFPLKFWVHMIDYTIEMGTKNTESTNKIEELKKLSCTLK
;
A
#
# COMPACT_ATOMS: atom_id res chain seq x y z
N MET A 1 -56.82 -31.80 -13.63
CA MET A 1 -55.56 -32.54 -13.87
C MET A 1 -54.88 -32.70 -12.52
N SER A 2 -54.66 -33.92 -12.04
CA SER A 2 -53.95 -34.16 -10.79
C SER A 2 -52.45 -33.92 -11.02
N PHE A 3 -51.88 -32.89 -10.40
CA PHE A 3 -50.44 -32.68 -10.39
C PHE A 3 -49.79 -33.87 -9.66
N ASN A 4 -48.87 -34.58 -10.33
CA ASN A 4 -48.00 -35.52 -9.63
C ASN A 4 -47.24 -34.74 -8.56
N PRO A 5 -47.32 -35.12 -7.27
CA PRO A 5 -46.66 -34.39 -6.20
C PRO A 5 -45.15 -34.48 -6.39
N ILE A 6 -44.50 -33.34 -6.64
CA ILE A 6 -43.04 -33.23 -6.64
C ILE A 6 -42.60 -33.09 -5.18
N SER A 7 -41.76 -34.01 -4.70
CA SER A 7 -41.23 -33.95 -3.34
C SER A 7 -40.25 -32.79 -3.17
N SER A 8 -40.14 -32.25 -1.95
CA SER A 8 -39.18 -31.19 -1.63
C SER A 8 -37.73 -31.61 -1.91
N GLU A 9 -37.39 -32.88 -1.72
CA GLU A 9 -36.08 -33.45 -2.06
C GLU A 9 -35.80 -33.42 -3.56
N THR A 10 -36.82 -33.66 -4.37
CA THR A 10 -36.69 -33.54 -5.83
C THR A 10 -36.40 -32.09 -6.22
N LEU A 11 -37.05 -31.11 -5.58
CA LEU A 11 -36.81 -29.69 -5.83
C LEU A 11 -35.39 -29.27 -5.47
N PHE A 12 -34.87 -29.66 -4.30
CA PHE A 12 -33.47 -29.44 -3.93
C PHE A 12 -32.51 -30.01 -4.96
N ARG A 13 -32.68 -31.29 -5.31
CA ARG A 13 -31.81 -31.97 -6.28
C ARG A 13 -31.81 -31.26 -7.64
N VAL A 14 -33.00 -30.87 -8.13
CA VAL A 14 -33.14 -30.16 -9.41
C VAL A 14 -32.44 -28.79 -9.36
N ALA A 15 -32.61 -28.04 -8.28
CA ALA A 15 -31.96 -26.74 -8.13
C ALA A 15 -30.43 -26.86 -8.07
N GLU A 16 -29.90 -27.84 -7.35
CA GLU A 16 -28.47 -28.14 -7.25
C GLU A 16 -27.88 -28.63 -8.59
N GLU A 17 -28.63 -29.43 -9.32
CA GLU A 17 -28.24 -29.91 -10.65
C GLU A 17 -28.15 -28.74 -11.64
N TYR A 18 -29.12 -27.83 -11.63
CA TYR A 18 -29.07 -26.61 -12.43
C TYR A 18 -27.90 -25.71 -12.06
N GLU A 19 -27.61 -25.52 -10.77
CA GLU A 19 -26.44 -24.74 -10.34
C GLU A 19 -25.14 -25.37 -10.85
N THR A 20 -24.99 -26.69 -10.67
CA THR A 20 -23.78 -27.43 -11.03
C THR A 20 -23.54 -27.39 -12.53
N LYS A 21 -24.55 -27.73 -13.34
CA LYS A 21 -24.46 -27.62 -14.81
C LYS A 21 -24.23 -26.18 -15.26
N GLY A 22 -24.85 -25.21 -14.59
CA GLY A 22 -24.61 -23.79 -14.85
C GLY A 22 -23.15 -23.39 -14.66
N ARG A 23 -22.51 -23.85 -13.58
CA ARG A 23 -21.07 -23.63 -13.32
C ARG A 23 -20.19 -24.28 -14.38
N ASP A 24 -20.47 -25.52 -14.75
CA ASP A 24 -19.70 -26.24 -15.78
C ASP A 24 -19.77 -25.55 -17.14
N LEU A 25 -20.93 -25.01 -17.51
CA LEU A 25 -21.10 -24.22 -18.73
C LEU A 25 -20.34 -22.89 -18.68
N ALA A 26 -20.25 -22.24 -17.51
CA ALA A 26 -19.44 -21.03 -17.34
C ALA A 26 -17.94 -21.31 -17.58
N LEU A 27 -17.45 -22.45 -17.06
CA LEU A 27 -16.07 -22.90 -17.29
C LEU A 27 -15.79 -23.14 -18.79
N ASN A 28 -16.79 -23.60 -19.53
CA ASN A 28 -16.76 -23.79 -20.98
C ASN A 28 -17.10 -22.51 -21.79
N LYS A 29 -17.10 -21.33 -21.15
CA LYS A 29 -17.40 -20.01 -21.75
C LYS A 29 -18.79 -19.88 -22.39
N GLN A 30 -19.75 -20.74 -22.04
CA GLN A 30 -21.13 -20.67 -22.51
C GLN A 30 -21.98 -19.81 -21.56
N LEU A 31 -21.68 -18.51 -21.50
CA LEU A 31 -22.20 -17.60 -20.46
C LEU A 31 -23.73 -17.47 -20.44
N HIS A 32 -24.39 -17.41 -21.60
CA HIS A 32 -25.85 -17.29 -21.66
C HIS A 32 -26.56 -18.56 -21.15
N ALA A 33 -26.08 -19.73 -21.59
CA ALA A 33 -26.62 -21.02 -21.15
C ALA A 33 -26.37 -21.24 -19.65
N SER A 34 -25.17 -20.88 -19.17
CA SER A 34 -24.84 -20.85 -17.74
C SER A 34 -25.82 -19.98 -16.95
N ALA A 35 -25.99 -18.71 -17.33
CA ALA A 35 -26.90 -17.78 -16.67
C ALA A 35 -28.35 -18.28 -16.67
N THR A 36 -28.79 -18.93 -17.75
CA THR A 36 -30.13 -19.54 -17.84
C THR A 36 -30.30 -20.64 -16.79
N LEU A 37 -29.35 -21.57 -16.66
CA LEU A 37 -29.43 -22.65 -15.68
C LEU A 37 -29.33 -22.12 -14.23
N ILE A 38 -28.43 -21.17 -13.97
CA ILE A 38 -28.37 -20.52 -12.66
C ILE A 38 -29.70 -19.83 -12.32
N ASN A 39 -30.32 -19.14 -13.29
CA ASN A 39 -31.63 -18.52 -13.09
C ASN A 39 -32.72 -19.56 -12.77
N GLN A 40 -32.70 -20.73 -13.41
CA GLN A 40 -33.64 -21.82 -13.07
C GLN A 40 -33.41 -22.33 -11.63
N SER A 41 -32.17 -22.44 -11.18
CA SER A 41 -31.88 -22.77 -9.77
C SER A 41 -32.47 -21.73 -8.80
N ILE A 42 -32.27 -20.44 -9.09
CA ILE A 42 -32.85 -19.33 -8.31
C ILE A 42 -34.38 -19.41 -8.29
N VAL A 43 -35.03 -19.67 -9.44
CA VAL A 43 -36.49 -19.79 -9.53
C VAL A 43 -37.00 -20.96 -8.68
N VAL A 44 -36.34 -22.12 -8.72
CA VAL A 44 -36.74 -23.28 -7.92
C VAL A 44 -36.61 -22.98 -6.43
N TYR A 45 -35.49 -22.42 -5.97
CA TYR A 45 -35.35 -22.04 -4.56
C TYR A 45 -36.33 -20.94 -4.13
N THR A 46 -36.62 -19.98 -5.00
CA THR A 46 -37.64 -18.94 -4.75
C THR A 46 -39.01 -19.58 -4.56
N TYR A 47 -39.39 -20.51 -5.44
CA TYR A 47 -40.64 -21.27 -5.31
C TYR A 47 -40.70 -22.05 -3.99
N MET A 48 -39.60 -22.69 -3.59
CA MET A 48 -39.52 -23.42 -2.32
C MET A 48 -39.73 -22.51 -1.10
N VAL A 49 -39.06 -21.35 -1.04
CA VAL A 49 -39.20 -20.45 0.13
C VAL A 49 -40.52 -19.69 0.14
N ASP A 50 -41.05 -19.31 -1.03
CA ASP A 50 -42.27 -18.51 -1.11
C ASP A 50 -43.53 -19.33 -0.84
N LYS A 51 -43.54 -20.60 -1.26
CA LYS A 51 -44.78 -21.38 -1.35
C LYS A 51 -44.90 -22.51 -0.32
N HIS A 52 -43.87 -22.78 0.49
CA HIS A 52 -43.89 -23.85 1.51
C HIS A 52 -45.03 -23.77 2.54
N ASP A 53 -45.54 -22.58 2.82
CA ASP A 53 -46.61 -22.33 3.80
C ASP A 53 -48.00 -22.20 3.13
N ASP A 54 -48.09 -22.32 1.81
CA ASP A 54 -49.35 -22.15 1.06
C ASP A 54 -49.91 -23.50 0.57
N PRO A 55 -50.89 -24.07 1.31
CA PRO A 55 -51.51 -25.34 0.94
C PRO A 55 -52.42 -25.25 -0.30
N ALA A 56 -52.77 -24.04 -0.77
CA ALA A 56 -53.51 -23.85 -2.01
C ALA A 56 -52.60 -23.88 -3.25
N GLU A 57 -51.31 -23.58 -3.07
CA GLU A 57 -50.33 -23.50 -4.14
C GLU A 57 -49.31 -24.64 -4.17
N THR A 58 -49.17 -25.42 -3.08
CA THR A 58 -48.16 -26.48 -3.00
C THR A 58 -48.63 -27.78 -2.36
N ASN A 59 -47.94 -28.87 -2.73
CA ASN A 59 -48.12 -30.21 -2.19
C ASN A 59 -46.93 -30.66 -1.33
N PHE A 60 -46.02 -29.76 -0.94
CA PHE A 60 -44.82 -30.10 -0.16
C PHE A 60 -44.70 -29.20 1.08
N TYR A 61 -44.14 -29.76 2.15
CA TYR A 61 -43.80 -29.03 3.38
C TYR A 61 -42.28 -29.04 3.57
N LEU A 62 -41.73 -27.94 4.07
CA LEU A 62 -40.32 -27.83 4.46
C LEU A 62 -40.23 -27.83 5.98
N SER A 63 -39.41 -28.72 6.54
CA SER A 63 -38.97 -28.55 7.93
C SER A 63 -38.20 -27.25 8.08
N PHE A 64 -38.12 -26.73 9.30
CA PHE A 64 -37.37 -25.51 9.60
C PHE A 64 -35.94 -25.54 9.04
N ASP A 65 -35.20 -26.63 9.27
CA ASP A 65 -33.83 -26.79 8.76
C ASP A 65 -33.76 -26.75 7.23
N LYS A 66 -34.68 -27.44 6.54
CA LYS A 66 -34.74 -27.43 5.07
C LYS A 66 -35.16 -26.05 4.55
N LEU A 67 -36.04 -25.34 5.25
CA LEU A 67 -36.42 -23.99 4.87
C LEU A 67 -35.22 -23.03 4.99
N MET A 68 -34.47 -23.11 6.09
CA MET A 68 -33.26 -22.31 6.28
C MET A 68 -32.16 -22.65 5.27
N ASP A 69 -31.94 -23.93 4.96
CA ASP A 69 -31.02 -24.33 3.89
C ASP A 69 -31.44 -23.75 2.52
N ALA A 70 -32.74 -23.80 2.19
CA ALA A 70 -33.27 -23.20 0.97
C ALA A 70 -33.04 -21.68 0.93
N TYR A 71 -33.26 -20.97 2.05
CA TYR A 71 -32.96 -19.54 2.15
C TYR A 71 -31.47 -19.24 1.95
N LEU A 72 -30.58 -19.97 2.64
CA LEU A 72 -29.13 -19.77 2.54
C LEU A 72 -28.64 -20.02 1.11
N LYS A 73 -29.11 -21.09 0.45
CA LYS A 73 -28.77 -21.37 -0.95
C LYS A 73 -29.29 -20.29 -1.90
N LEU A 74 -30.53 -19.84 -1.72
CA LEU A 74 -31.10 -18.74 -2.52
C LEU A 74 -30.31 -17.46 -2.38
N ILE A 75 -30.01 -17.03 -1.14
CA ILE A 75 -29.24 -15.82 -0.84
C ILE A 75 -27.85 -15.90 -1.48
N ASN A 76 -27.17 -17.04 -1.32
CA ASN A 76 -25.84 -17.27 -1.89
C ASN A 76 -25.85 -17.20 -3.43
N LEU A 77 -26.85 -17.78 -4.09
CA LEU A 77 -27.02 -17.70 -5.55
C LEU A 77 -27.26 -16.25 -6.01
N LEU A 78 -28.13 -15.52 -5.33
CA LEU A 78 -28.41 -14.12 -5.64
C LEU A 78 -27.14 -13.26 -5.52
N ILE A 79 -26.35 -13.45 -4.47
CA ILE A 79 -25.12 -12.69 -4.23
C ILE A 79 -24.04 -13.04 -5.26
N LYS A 80 -23.87 -14.32 -5.60
CA LYS A 80 -22.80 -14.78 -6.49
C LYS A 80 -23.05 -14.49 -7.96
N TYR A 81 -24.30 -14.59 -8.41
CA TYR A 81 -24.61 -14.65 -9.83
C TYR A 81 -25.52 -13.52 -10.33
N THR A 82 -25.97 -12.63 -9.45
CA THR A 82 -26.85 -11.52 -9.83
C THR A 82 -26.32 -10.17 -9.33
N THR A 83 -26.85 -9.08 -9.89
CA THR A 83 -26.61 -7.72 -9.40
C THR A 83 -27.74 -7.20 -8.51
N ASN A 84 -28.79 -8.00 -8.26
CA ASN A 84 -29.99 -7.59 -7.53
C ASN A 84 -29.81 -7.70 -6.01
N MET A 85 -28.92 -6.88 -5.47
CA MET A 85 -28.61 -6.86 -4.03
C MET A 85 -29.80 -6.43 -3.17
N LYS A 86 -30.73 -5.65 -3.73
CA LYS A 86 -31.99 -5.28 -3.06
C LYS A 86 -32.88 -6.50 -2.81
N LEU A 87 -33.00 -7.40 -3.79
CA LEU A 87 -33.73 -8.65 -3.62
C LEU A 87 -33.03 -9.56 -2.61
N ALA A 88 -31.70 -9.71 -2.72
CA ALA A 88 -30.91 -10.49 -1.75
C ALA A 88 -31.16 -9.98 -0.32
N LYS A 89 -31.07 -8.66 -0.09
CA LYS A 89 -31.34 -8.03 1.22
C LYS A 89 -32.74 -8.34 1.73
N LYS A 90 -33.76 -8.22 0.87
CA LYS A 90 -35.16 -8.49 1.25
C LYS A 90 -35.38 -9.96 1.62
N ILE A 91 -34.80 -10.89 0.84
CA ILE A 91 -34.88 -12.32 1.14
C ILE A 91 -34.14 -12.66 2.44
N THR A 92 -32.95 -12.09 2.67
CA THR A 92 -32.21 -12.27 3.93
C THR A 92 -33.00 -11.73 5.13
N GLN A 93 -33.62 -10.55 5.03
CA GLN A 93 -34.49 -10.02 6.09
C GLN A 93 -35.66 -10.95 6.37
N ARG A 94 -36.31 -11.48 5.33
CA ARG A 94 -37.41 -12.44 5.50
C ARG A 94 -36.93 -13.73 6.18
N ALA A 95 -35.75 -14.24 5.80
CA ALA A 95 -35.15 -15.41 6.44
C ALA A 95 -34.88 -15.16 7.92
N ILE A 96 -34.30 -14.01 8.29
CA ILE A 96 -34.06 -13.61 9.69
C ILE A 96 -35.37 -13.53 10.47
N LEU A 97 -36.41 -12.90 9.92
CA LEU A 97 -37.72 -12.82 10.58
C LEU A 97 -38.32 -14.21 10.79
N LYS A 98 -38.32 -15.06 9.76
CA LYS A 98 -38.85 -16.43 9.85
C LYS A 98 -38.06 -17.29 10.85
N PHE A 99 -36.76 -17.08 10.94
CA PHE A 99 -35.91 -17.70 11.95
C PHE A 99 -36.36 -17.31 13.36
N HIS A 100 -36.52 -16.01 13.62
CA HIS A 100 -36.98 -15.49 14.92
C HIS A 100 -38.43 -15.87 15.28
N GLU A 101 -39.31 -16.04 14.29
CA GLU A 101 -40.66 -16.57 14.50
C GLU A 101 -40.64 -18.03 14.99
N SER A 102 -39.60 -18.79 14.64
CA SER A 102 -39.52 -20.23 14.90
C SER A 102 -38.68 -20.55 16.13
N THR A 103 -37.63 -19.78 16.40
CA THR A 103 -36.71 -19.99 17.53
C THR A 103 -36.04 -18.70 17.97
N ASN A 104 -35.61 -18.66 19.24
CA ASN A 104 -34.77 -17.60 19.81
C ASN A 104 -33.31 -18.06 19.97
N GLU A 105 -32.97 -19.27 19.54
CA GLU A 105 -31.62 -19.81 19.64
C GLU A 105 -30.67 -19.10 18.67
N GLN A 106 -29.49 -18.70 19.14
CA GLN A 106 -28.44 -18.13 18.28
C GLN A 106 -27.49 -19.24 17.80
N ASP A 107 -27.96 -20.01 16.83
CA ASP A 107 -27.18 -21.07 16.18
C ASP A 107 -26.35 -20.55 14.99
N ASP A 108 -25.61 -21.46 14.34
CA ASP A 108 -24.75 -21.10 13.21
C ASP A 108 -25.54 -20.50 12.02
N VAL A 109 -26.80 -20.91 11.80
CA VAL A 109 -27.65 -20.35 10.74
C VAL A 109 -28.01 -18.91 11.06
N TRP A 110 -28.36 -18.63 12.31
CA TRP A 110 -28.62 -17.27 12.79
C TRP A 110 -27.43 -16.34 12.50
N TYR A 111 -26.21 -16.75 12.87
CA TYR A 111 -25.02 -15.94 12.62
C TYR A 111 -24.74 -15.73 11.13
N ILE A 112 -24.89 -16.79 10.30
CA ILE A 112 -24.67 -16.70 8.85
C ILE A 112 -25.66 -15.73 8.19
N LEU A 113 -26.94 -15.77 8.58
CA LEU A 113 -27.95 -14.84 8.06
C LEU A 113 -27.61 -13.38 8.40
N HIS A 114 -27.16 -13.13 9.63
CA HIS A 114 -26.77 -11.79 10.07
C HIS A 114 -25.46 -11.33 9.42
N MET A 115 -24.51 -12.22 9.14
CA MET A 115 -23.33 -11.89 8.33
C MET A 115 -23.70 -11.51 6.89
N PHE A 116 -24.64 -12.24 6.27
CA PHE A 116 -25.14 -11.87 4.95
C PHE A 116 -25.73 -10.46 4.95
N PHE A 117 -26.55 -10.17 5.97
CA PHE A 117 -27.27 -8.91 6.08
C PHE A 117 -26.34 -7.72 6.37
N TYR A 118 -25.45 -7.82 7.36
CA TYR A 118 -24.63 -6.70 7.83
C TYR A 118 -23.29 -6.54 7.12
N TYR A 119 -22.77 -7.58 6.45
CA TYR A 119 -21.44 -7.52 5.83
C TYR A 119 -21.44 -7.92 4.34
N VAL A 120 -21.87 -9.13 4.00
CA VAL A 120 -21.68 -9.66 2.63
C VAL A 120 -22.49 -8.87 1.60
N ILE A 121 -23.77 -8.62 1.86
CA ILE A 121 -24.62 -7.88 0.92
C ILE A 121 -24.13 -6.42 0.79
N PRO A 122 -23.94 -5.64 1.89
CA PRO A 122 -23.44 -4.27 1.78
C PRO A 122 -22.13 -4.15 0.99
N THR A 123 -21.16 -5.05 1.23
CA THR A 123 -19.85 -5.00 0.56
C THR A 123 -19.88 -5.39 -0.93
N LYS A 124 -20.99 -5.96 -1.43
CA LYS A 124 -21.18 -6.31 -2.85
C LYS A 124 -21.98 -5.25 -3.63
N ILE A 125 -22.49 -4.19 -2.98
CA ILE A 125 -23.20 -3.11 -3.67
C ILE A 125 -22.19 -2.15 -4.33
N ALA A 126 -21.80 -2.45 -5.56
CA ALA A 126 -20.76 -1.72 -6.32
C ALA A 126 -21.11 -0.25 -6.67
N THR A 127 -22.32 0.22 -6.34
CA THR A 127 -22.84 1.56 -6.69
C THR A 127 -23.47 2.28 -5.50
N ALA A 128 -23.25 1.79 -4.27
CA ALA A 128 -23.75 2.47 -3.08
C ALA A 128 -23.06 3.83 -2.96
N ASN A 129 -23.84 4.90 -2.80
CA ASN A 129 -23.29 6.20 -2.42
C ASN A 129 -22.55 6.03 -1.08
N THR A 130 -21.41 6.71 -0.89
CA THR A 130 -20.54 6.66 0.29
C THR A 130 -21.33 6.74 1.61
N THR A 131 -22.44 7.49 1.64
CA THR A 131 -23.36 7.59 2.79
C THR A 131 -24.03 6.24 3.16
N GLU A 132 -24.50 5.46 2.20
CA GLU A 132 -25.18 4.19 2.44
C GLU A 132 -24.20 3.12 2.95
N MET A 133 -22.97 3.13 2.46
CA MET A 133 -21.89 2.27 2.97
C MET A 133 -21.54 2.61 4.42
N LYS A 134 -21.42 3.91 4.76
CA LYS A 134 -21.19 4.36 6.15
C LYS A 134 -22.35 3.97 7.07
N GLN A 135 -23.59 4.09 6.61
CA GLN A 135 -24.76 3.64 7.39
C GLN A 135 -24.74 2.12 7.62
N SER A 136 -24.42 1.34 6.58
CA SER A 136 -24.32 -0.12 6.69
C SER A 136 -23.21 -0.55 7.66
N TYR A 137 -22.07 0.14 7.64
CA TYR A 137 -21.00 -0.06 8.61
C TYR A 137 -21.47 0.26 10.04
N SER A 138 -22.17 1.38 10.23
CA SER A 138 -22.73 1.76 11.53
C SER A 138 -23.77 0.75 12.05
N GLN A 139 -24.56 0.17 11.16
CA GLN A 139 -25.50 -0.91 11.52
C GLN A 139 -24.77 -2.17 11.99
N LEU A 140 -23.68 -2.56 11.34
CA LEU A 140 -22.83 -3.67 11.80
C LEU A 140 -22.23 -3.37 13.18
N ASP A 141 -21.74 -2.15 13.40
CA ASP A 141 -21.17 -1.73 14.68
C ASP A 141 -22.23 -1.76 15.80
N GLN A 142 -23.43 -1.22 15.55
CA GLN A 142 -24.55 -1.31 16.49
C GLN A 142 -24.92 -2.76 16.78
N PHE A 143 -24.98 -3.62 15.77
CA PHE A 143 -25.25 -5.04 15.97
C PHE A 143 -24.20 -5.69 16.88
N LEU A 144 -22.92 -5.41 16.68
CA LEU A 144 -21.82 -5.94 17.50
C LEU A 144 -21.84 -5.45 18.95
N GLN A 145 -22.28 -4.21 19.18
CA GLN A 145 -22.38 -3.62 20.52
C GLN A 145 -23.58 -4.13 21.31
N HIS A 146 -24.72 -4.40 20.65
CA HIS A 146 -25.99 -4.71 21.30
C HIS A 146 -26.33 -6.21 21.31
N SER A 147 -25.62 -7.04 20.53
CA SER A 147 -25.89 -8.48 20.47
C SER A 147 -24.93 -9.28 21.35
N GLU A 148 -25.47 -10.20 22.14
CA GLU A 148 -24.70 -11.19 22.89
C GLU A 148 -24.22 -12.32 21.99
N LEU A 149 -23.18 -12.06 21.19
CA LEU A 149 -22.62 -13.04 20.27
C LEU A 149 -21.73 -14.07 20.99
N ALA A 150 -21.82 -15.33 20.59
CA ALA A 150 -20.86 -16.36 21.01
C ALA A 150 -19.42 -15.91 20.67
N PRO A 151 -18.42 -16.19 21.54
CA PRO A 151 -17.05 -15.67 21.37
C PRO A 151 -16.43 -15.93 20.00
N ASP A 152 -16.61 -17.13 19.45
CA ASP A 152 -16.05 -17.51 18.15
C ASP A 152 -16.66 -16.71 17.00
N TRP A 153 -17.97 -16.52 17.03
CA TRP A 153 -18.69 -15.73 16.04
C TRP A 153 -18.38 -14.24 16.20
N LYS A 154 -18.26 -13.75 17.44
CA LYS A 154 -17.86 -12.37 17.72
C LYS A 154 -16.52 -12.03 17.08
N VAL A 155 -15.53 -12.91 17.15
CA VAL A 155 -14.25 -12.76 16.44
C VAL A 155 -14.45 -12.64 14.93
N ILE A 156 -15.27 -13.52 14.33
CA ILE A 156 -15.53 -13.50 12.88
C ILE A 156 -16.18 -12.16 12.47
N PHE A 157 -17.20 -11.71 13.21
CA PHE A 157 -17.85 -10.42 12.94
C PHE A 157 -16.88 -9.23 13.10
N LEU A 158 -15.99 -9.25 14.09
CA LEU A 158 -14.97 -8.20 14.27
C LEU A 158 -13.95 -8.20 13.11
N ILE A 159 -13.53 -9.36 12.62
CA ILE A 159 -12.69 -9.48 11.42
C ILE A 159 -13.42 -8.92 10.19
N CYS A 160 -14.71 -9.23 10.04
CA CYS A 160 -15.56 -8.67 8.99
C CYS A 160 -15.69 -7.14 9.12
N GLN A 161 -15.83 -6.59 10.32
CA GLN A 161 -15.88 -5.15 10.57
C GLN A 161 -14.58 -4.46 10.12
N VAL A 162 -13.42 -5.01 10.50
CA VAL A 162 -12.11 -4.51 10.02
C VAL A 162 -11.98 -4.65 8.49
N SER A 163 -12.51 -5.72 7.90
CA SER A 163 -12.49 -5.89 6.44
C SER A 163 -13.42 -4.91 5.71
N PHE A 164 -14.55 -4.56 6.32
CA PHE A 164 -15.52 -3.59 5.80
C PHE A 164 -14.92 -2.18 5.80
N TYR A 165 -14.10 -1.83 6.78
CA TYR A 165 -13.38 -0.56 6.81
C TYR A 165 -12.63 -0.27 5.50
N PHE A 166 -11.91 -1.25 4.94
CA PHE A 166 -11.17 -1.09 3.68
C PHE A 166 -12.05 -0.97 2.43
N LYS A 167 -13.37 -1.15 2.57
CA LYS A 167 -14.35 -0.92 1.49
C LYS A 167 -14.97 0.49 1.55
N LEU A 168 -14.63 1.30 2.55
CA LEU A 168 -15.09 2.68 2.66
C LEU A 168 -14.15 3.60 1.87
N GLU A 169 -14.71 4.46 1.02
CA GLU A 169 -13.93 5.41 0.20
C GLU A 169 -13.15 6.43 1.05
N ASP A 170 -13.70 6.85 2.19
CA ASP A 170 -13.08 7.82 3.14
C ASP A 170 -12.59 7.17 4.44
N HIS A 171 -12.08 5.95 4.38
CA HIS A 171 -11.68 5.19 5.57
C HIS A 171 -10.63 5.91 6.44
N ALA A 172 -9.84 6.83 5.87
CA ALA A 172 -8.80 7.59 6.57
C ALA A 172 -9.29 8.38 7.80
N ASN A 173 -10.57 8.77 7.85
CA ASN A 173 -11.14 9.55 8.96
C ASN A 173 -11.73 8.70 10.11
N MET A 174 -11.77 7.37 9.97
CA MET A 174 -12.33 6.48 11.00
C MET A 174 -11.20 5.83 11.80
N ASP A 175 -11.34 5.84 13.12
CA ASP A 175 -10.46 5.11 14.03
C ASP A 175 -11.07 3.76 14.41
N LEU A 176 -10.25 2.71 14.40
CA LEU A 176 -10.62 1.34 14.76
C LEU A 176 -10.09 0.93 16.15
N SER A 177 -9.57 1.86 16.96
CA SER A 177 -9.05 1.58 18.30
C SER A 177 -10.02 0.75 19.17
N ASP A 178 -11.29 1.13 19.23
CA ASP A 178 -12.31 0.40 20.02
C ASP A 178 -12.58 -1.01 19.45
N VAL A 179 -12.64 -1.14 18.13
CA VAL A 179 -12.79 -2.43 17.44
C VAL A 179 -11.61 -3.35 17.76
N PHE A 180 -10.38 -2.81 17.80
CA PHE A 180 -9.20 -3.58 18.14
C PHE A 180 -9.16 -3.98 19.62
N LEU A 181 -9.60 -3.12 20.53
CA LEU A 181 -9.74 -3.50 21.94
C LEU A 181 -10.71 -4.67 22.12
N LEU A 182 -11.84 -4.63 21.43
CA LEU A 182 -12.80 -5.73 21.41
C LEU A 182 -12.20 -7.00 20.78
N LEU A 183 -11.51 -6.87 19.64
CA LEU A 183 -10.87 -8.00 18.96
C LEU A 183 -9.81 -8.66 19.85
N ASP A 184 -8.91 -7.88 20.45
CA ASP A 184 -7.85 -8.37 21.32
C ASP A 184 -8.39 -9.05 22.59
N ALA A 185 -9.53 -8.58 23.11
CA ALA A 185 -10.20 -9.22 24.24
C ALA A 185 -10.78 -10.60 23.89
N ASN A 186 -11.29 -10.78 22.66
CA ASN A 186 -12.00 -11.99 22.24
C ASN A 186 -11.10 -13.00 21.49
N ILE A 187 -9.97 -12.58 20.92
CA ILE A 187 -9.09 -13.44 20.11
C ILE A 187 -8.08 -14.24 20.94
N LYS A 188 -7.78 -13.86 22.20
CA LYS A 188 -6.77 -14.54 23.04
C LYS A 188 -6.90 -16.07 23.10
N PRO A 189 -8.10 -16.66 23.27
CA PRO A 189 -8.26 -18.11 23.30
C PRO A 189 -7.82 -18.82 22.01
N PHE A 190 -7.86 -18.12 20.87
CA PHE A 190 -7.50 -18.67 19.57
C PHE A 190 -6.00 -18.86 19.40
N LYS A 191 -5.16 -18.18 20.19
CA LYS A 191 -3.71 -18.19 20.02
C LYS A 191 -3.11 -19.60 20.02
N GLU A 192 -3.59 -20.45 20.93
CA GLU A 192 -3.12 -21.84 21.04
C GLU A 192 -4.06 -22.82 20.30
N GLN A 193 -5.37 -22.56 20.36
CA GLN A 193 -6.38 -23.51 19.87
C GLN A 193 -6.61 -23.40 18.34
N ASN A 194 -6.40 -22.23 17.75
CA ASN A 194 -6.54 -21.98 16.31
C ASN A 194 -5.63 -20.81 15.84
N PRO A 195 -4.32 -21.08 15.69
CA PRO A 195 -3.32 -20.05 15.41
C PRO A 195 -3.50 -19.35 14.06
N ASP A 196 -4.13 -20.00 13.08
CA ASP A 196 -4.39 -19.38 11.76
C ASP A 196 -5.43 -18.25 11.88
N VAL A 197 -6.55 -18.47 12.60
CA VAL A 197 -7.56 -17.41 12.84
C VAL A 197 -6.99 -16.28 13.68
N TYR A 198 -6.24 -16.62 14.74
CA TYR A 198 -5.56 -15.63 15.57
C TYR A 198 -4.62 -14.75 14.73
N THR A 199 -3.76 -15.39 13.93
CA THR A 199 -2.82 -14.66 13.07
C THR A 199 -3.53 -13.84 12.01
N TYR A 200 -4.60 -14.36 11.38
CA TYR A 200 -5.37 -13.60 10.40
C TYR A 200 -6.01 -12.32 10.97
N ALA A 201 -6.56 -12.40 12.18
CA ALA A 201 -7.08 -11.24 12.89
C ALA A 201 -5.99 -10.18 13.16
N GLN A 202 -4.82 -10.64 13.61
CA GLN A 202 -3.68 -9.77 13.89
C GLN A 202 -3.08 -9.14 12.62
N LEU A 203 -3.01 -9.89 11.52
CA LEU A 203 -2.60 -9.37 10.22
C LEU A 203 -3.61 -8.36 9.66
N SER A 204 -4.91 -8.54 9.93
CA SER A 204 -5.93 -7.55 9.57
C SER A 204 -5.72 -6.22 10.30
N LYS A 205 -5.36 -6.28 11.59
CA LYS A 205 -4.96 -5.11 12.40
C LYS A 205 -3.66 -4.48 11.92
N ALA A 206 -2.65 -5.30 11.58
CA ALA A 206 -1.39 -4.82 11.00
C ALA A 206 -1.64 -4.11 9.65
N CYS A 207 -2.53 -4.65 8.81
CA CYS A 207 -2.93 -4.06 7.53
C CYS A 207 -3.54 -2.66 7.71
N TYR A 208 -4.34 -2.45 8.76
CA TYR A 208 -4.90 -1.13 9.07
C TYR A 208 -3.79 -0.12 9.35
N TYR A 209 -2.84 -0.45 10.24
CA TYR A 209 -1.73 0.44 10.52
C TYR A 209 -0.83 0.66 9.30
N LEU A 210 -0.64 -0.37 8.47
CA LEU A 210 0.05 -0.26 7.20
C LEU A 210 -0.63 0.76 6.27
N SER A 211 -1.96 0.69 6.11
CA SER A 211 -2.71 1.61 5.26
C SER A 211 -2.65 3.07 5.71
N ARG A 212 -2.31 3.30 6.99
CA ARG A 212 -2.14 4.63 7.60
C ARG A 212 -0.68 5.06 7.68
N ASN A 213 0.26 4.29 7.12
CA ASN A 213 1.71 4.48 7.28
C ASN A 213 2.18 4.51 8.75
N GLU A 214 1.45 3.86 9.67
CA GLU A 214 1.77 3.77 11.10
C GLU A 214 2.65 2.54 11.41
N PHE A 215 3.84 2.46 10.78
CA PHE A 215 4.71 1.28 10.83
C PHE A 215 5.12 0.84 12.24
N VAL A 216 5.32 1.77 13.17
CA VAL A 216 5.66 1.45 14.56
C VAL A 216 4.54 0.63 15.23
N LYS A 217 3.28 1.06 15.06
CA LYS A 217 2.13 0.33 15.60
C LYS A 217 1.94 -1.02 14.90
N MET A 218 2.22 -1.09 13.60
CA MET A 218 2.23 -2.36 12.86
C MET A 218 3.28 -3.32 13.44
N ASP A 219 4.51 -2.86 13.66
CA ASP A 219 5.58 -3.69 14.23
C ASP A 219 5.27 -4.10 15.68
N ASP A 220 4.60 -3.26 16.46
CA ASP A 220 4.16 -3.61 17.82
C ASP A 220 3.12 -4.73 17.81
N VAL A 221 2.19 -4.73 16.83
CA VAL A 221 1.28 -5.87 16.60
C VAL A 221 2.09 -7.13 16.29
N LEU A 222 3.08 -7.08 15.38
CA LEU A 222 3.88 -8.25 15.05
C LEU A 222 4.71 -8.77 16.24
N LYS A 223 5.28 -7.87 17.04
CA LYS A 223 6.04 -8.22 18.26
C LYS A 223 5.15 -8.86 19.33
N ALA A 224 3.93 -8.36 19.54
CA ALA A 224 2.96 -8.96 20.46
C ALA A 224 2.60 -10.40 20.07
N ASN A 225 2.76 -10.75 18.80
CA ASN A 225 2.56 -12.10 18.26
C ASN A 225 3.81 -13.00 18.31
N GLY A 226 4.85 -12.58 19.05
CA GLY A 226 6.10 -13.33 19.21
C GLY A 226 7.14 -13.03 18.12
N GLY A 227 6.88 -12.03 17.26
CA GLY A 227 7.77 -11.64 16.17
C GLY A 227 7.72 -12.56 14.96
N GLU A 228 8.50 -12.23 13.93
CA GLU A 228 8.49 -12.92 12.63
C GLU A 228 8.74 -14.44 12.79
N GLU A 229 9.71 -14.84 13.61
CA GLU A 229 10.08 -16.25 13.79
C GLU A 229 8.95 -17.09 14.41
N ASN A 230 8.14 -16.51 15.30
CA ASN A 230 7.03 -17.22 15.90
C ASN A 230 5.89 -17.37 14.89
N ILE A 231 5.56 -16.29 14.18
CA ILE A 231 4.52 -16.28 13.14
C ILE A 231 4.82 -17.33 12.07
N GLU A 232 6.08 -17.43 11.61
CA GLU A 232 6.51 -18.44 10.63
C GLU A 232 6.35 -19.88 11.11
N LYS A 233 6.49 -20.12 12.43
CA LYS A 233 6.37 -21.48 13.01
C LYS A 233 4.93 -21.92 13.21
N VAL A 234 4.03 -20.97 13.49
CA VAL A 234 2.64 -21.28 13.90
C VAL A 234 1.62 -21.22 12.76
N ILE A 235 1.91 -20.50 11.67
CA ILE A 235 1.03 -20.49 10.49
C ILE A 235 1.21 -21.81 9.73
N HIS A 236 0.11 -22.53 9.50
CA HIS A 236 0.09 -23.71 8.63
C HIS A 236 -0.47 -23.39 7.23
N ASN A 237 -1.18 -22.27 7.10
CA ASN A 237 -1.76 -21.84 5.85
C ASN A 237 -0.76 -21.05 4.99
N GLU A 238 -0.30 -21.63 3.88
CA GLU A 238 0.68 -21.02 2.97
C GLU A 238 0.22 -19.68 2.37
N HIS A 239 -1.09 -19.49 2.14
CA HIS A 239 -1.63 -18.22 1.62
C HIS A 239 -1.58 -17.12 2.68
N LEU A 240 -1.81 -17.48 3.95
CA LEU A 240 -1.68 -16.57 5.08
C LEU A 240 -0.21 -16.20 5.32
N LEU A 241 0.70 -17.18 5.22
CA LEU A 241 2.14 -16.97 5.33
C LEU A 241 2.67 -16.08 4.19
N MET A 242 2.21 -16.30 2.96
CA MET A 242 2.51 -15.43 1.82
C MET A 242 2.02 -13.99 2.08
N SER A 243 0.79 -13.83 2.57
CA SER A 243 0.22 -12.52 2.90
C SER A 243 1.10 -11.79 3.93
N PHE A 244 1.51 -12.49 5.00
CA PHE A 244 2.44 -11.96 6.00
C PHE A 244 3.75 -11.46 5.38
N TYR A 245 4.37 -12.22 4.49
CA TYR A 245 5.59 -11.77 3.83
C TYR A 245 5.39 -10.60 2.87
N LEU A 246 4.21 -10.47 2.24
CA LEU A 246 3.89 -9.28 1.45
C LEU A 246 3.78 -8.03 2.34
N PHE A 247 3.22 -8.14 3.55
CA PHE A 247 3.23 -7.05 4.53
C PHE A 247 4.65 -6.63 4.90
N LEU A 248 5.52 -7.59 5.22
CA LEU A 248 6.93 -7.31 5.52
C LEU A 248 7.64 -6.68 4.33
N LEU A 249 7.41 -7.20 3.11
CA LEU A 249 8.05 -6.69 1.90
C LEU A 249 7.67 -5.23 1.65
N TYR A 250 6.40 -4.89 1.78
CA TYR A 250 5.93 -3.51 1.63
C TYR A 250 6.55 -2.60 2.71
N ARG A 251 6.52 -3.02 3.99
CA ARG A 251 7.18 -2.29 5.09
C ARG A 251 8.65 -2.05 4.78
N ASP A 252 9.39 -3.11 4.43
CA ASP A 252 10.82 -3.05 4.19
C ASP A 252 11.14 -2.05 3.07
N ILE A 253 10.35 -2.08 1.97
CA ILE A 253 10.53 -1.16 0.84
C ILE A 253 10.25 0.29 1.24
N VAL A 254 9.15 0.57 1.93
CA VAL A 254 8.79 1.95 2.33
C VAL A 254 9.78 2.52 3.35
N ASN A 255 10.29 1.68 4.25
CA ASN A 255 11.29 2.09 5.24
C ASN A 255 12.72 2.13 4.68
N GLY A 256 12.95 1.81 3.41
CA GLY A 256 14.30 1.78 2.81
C GLY A 256 15.19 0.64 3.34
N ILE A 257 14.59 -0.38 3.95
CA ILE A 257 15.29 -1.55 4.52
C ILE A 257 15.58 -2.57 3.41
N GLU A 258 16.68 -3.31 3.55
CA GLU A 258 17.04 -4.35 2.59
C GLU A 258 15.98 -5.48 2.53
N ALA A 259 15.16 -5.46 1.47
CA ALA A 259 14.09 -6.45 1.24
C ALA A 259 14.57 -7.83 0.74
N SER A 260 15.88 -8.05 0.53
CA SER A 260 16.43 -9.26 -0.09
C SER A 260 16.08 -10.54 0.68
N LYS A 261 16.08 -10.47 2.02
CA LYS A 261 15.70 -11.58 2.91
C LYS A 261 14.23 -11.94 2.73
N THR A 262 13.34 -10.95 2.74
CA THR A 262 11.89 -11.14 2.59
C THR A 262 11.54 -11.67 1.19
N ILE A 263 12.15 -11.12 0.14
CA ILE A 263 12.02 -11.64 -1.24
C ILE A 263 12.46 -13.10 -1.33
N SER A 264 13.58 -13.47 -0.67
CA SER A 264 14.07 -14.85 -0.67
C SER A 264 13.11 -15.82 0.01
N LYS A 265 12.46 -15.40 1.12
CA LYS A 265 11.41 -16.19 1.80
C LYS A 265 10.20 -16.39 0.89
N ILE A 266 9.73 -15.34 0.22
CA ILE A 266 8.63 -15.43 -0.75
C ILE A 266 8.98 -16.37 -1.90
N HIS A 267 10.19 -16.23 -2.46
CA HIS A 267 10.65 -17.11 -3.53
C HIS A 267 10.67 -18.57 -3.10
N LYS A 268 11.12 -18.86 -1.87
CA LYS A 268 11.14 -20.21 -1.29
C LYS A 268 9.74 -20.82 -1.26
N ILE A 269 8.72 -20.08 -0.80
CA ILE A 269 7.32 -20.55 -0.81
C ILE A 269 6.87 -20.79 -2.25
N LEU A 270 7.09 -19.84 -3.16
CA LEU A 270 6.67 -19.97 -4.56
C LEU A 270 7.35 -21.13 -5.29
N THR A 271 8.56 -21.54 -4.87
CA THR A 271 9.23 -22.74 -5.41
C THR A 271 8.72 -24.03 -4.78
N THR A 272 8.44 -24.03 -3.47
CA THR A 272 8.11 -25.25 -2.71
C THR A 272 6.62 -25.60 -2.83
N ASN A 273 5.77 -24.59 -2.79
CA ASN A 273 4.31 -24.68 -2.72
C ASN A 273 3.63 -24.12 -3.97
N LYS A 274 4.33 -24.08 -5.11
CA LYS A 274 3.84 -23.48 -6.36
C LYS A 274 2.42 -23.91 -6.73
N ARG A 275 2.09 -25.19 -6.52
CA ARG A 275 0.77 -25.78 -6.85
C ARG A 275 -0.37 -25.09 -6.12
N ASP A 276 -0.13 -24.64 -4.90
CA ASP A 276 -1.15 -24.00 -4.04
C ASP A 276 -1.57 -22.64 -4.63
N PHE A 277 -0.69 -21.99 -5.39
CA PHE A 277 -0.90 -20.67 -6.00
C PHE A 277 -1.22 -20.72 -7.52
N ILE A 278 -1.13 -21.89 -8.18
CA ILE A 278 -1.43 -22.04 -9.63
C ILE A 278 -2.91 -22.27 -9.91
N SER A 279 -3.63 -22.91 -8.98
CA SER A 279 -5.07 -23.13 -9.13
C SER A 279 -5.81 -21.78 -9.16
N ASN A 280 -7.10 -21.75 -9.52
CA ASN A 280 -7.94 -20.56 -9.36
C ASN A 280 -8.12 -20.19 -7.86
N SER A 281 -7.03 -20.05 -7.10
CA SER A 281 -6.94 -19.69 -5.68
C SER A 281 -7.20 -18.20 -5.48
N LYS A 282 -8.20 -17.68 -6.23
CA LYS A 282 -8.88 -16.44 -5.85
C LYS A 282 -9.45 -16.55 -4.46
N VAL A 283 -9.64 -17.76 -3.93
CA VAL A 283 -10.13 -18.02 -2.59
C VAL A 283 -9.14 -18.92 -1.86
N PHE A 284 -8.65 -18.48 -0.71
CA PHE A 284 -7.99 -19.36 0.25
C PHE A 284 -8.88 -19.54 1.48
N VAL A 285 -8.72 -20.65 2.17
CA VAL A 285 -9.63 -21.07 3.24
C VAL A 285 -8.90 -21.13 4.56
N ILE A 286 -9.44 -20.47 5.59
CA ILE A 286 -8.98 -20.58 6.98
C ILE A 286 -10.02 -21.40 7.74
N LYS A 287 -9.59 -22.48 8.40
CA LYS A 287 -10.48 -23.31 9.22
C LYS A 287 -10.70 -22.64 10.58
N SER A 288 -11.94 -22.33 10.93
CA SER A 288 -12.33 -21.85 12.27
C SER A 288 -12.92 -23.01 13.11
N PHE A 289 -13.24 -22.77 14.39
CA PHE A 289 -13.95 -23.77 15.21
C PHE A 289 -15.35 -24.09 14.70
N LYS A 290 -15.98 -23.13 14.01
CA LYS A 290 -17.38 -23.19 13.56
C LYS A 290 -17.53 -23.41 12.05
N GLY A 291 -16.43 -23.51 11.31
CA GLY A 291 -16.48 -23.75 9.86
C GLY A 291 -15.25 -23.27 9.11
N PHE A 292 -15.48 -22.63 7.97
CA PHE A 292 -14.44 -22.20 7.04
C PHE A 292 -14.64 -20.73 6.67
N ILE A 293 -13.59 -19.93 6.82
CA ILE A 293 -13.55 -18.55 6.34
C ILE A 293 -12.93 -18.59 4.94
N HIS A 294 -13.72 -18.20 3.94
CA HIS A 294 -13.29 -18.13 2.55
C HIS A 294 -12.82 -16.70 2.24
N CYS A 295 -11.51 -16.53 2.09
CA CYS A 295 -10.88 -15.23 1.84
C CYS A 295 -10.61 -15.06 0.35
N GLU A 296 -11.32 -14.12 -0.29
CA GLU A 296 -11.10 -13.79 -1.69
C GLU A 296 -9.86 -12.89 -1.87
N CYS A 297 -8.79 -13.39 -2.51
CA CYS A 297 -7.58 -12.61 -2.80
C CYS A 297 -6.95 -12.96 -4.15
N SER A 298 -7.20 -12.14 -5.17
CA SER A 298 -6.60 -12.29 -6.51
C SER A 298 -5.09 -12.00 -6.55
N LEU A 299 -4.57 -11.28 -5.56
CA LEU A 299 -3.14 -10.96 -5.45
C LEU A 299 -2.29 -12.20 -5.16
N LEU A 300 -2.87 -13.23 -4.52
CA LEU A 300 -2.16 -14.46 -4.16
C LEU A 300 -2.08 -15.48 -5.31
N GLU A 301 -2.66 -15.19 -6.47
CA GLU A 301 -2.44 -16.03 -7.65
C GLU A 301 -0.95 -15.97 -8.06
N TYR A 302 -0.36 -17.11 -8.43
CA TYR A 302 1.07 -17.19 -8.79
C TYR A 302 1.48 -16.17 -9.86
N SER A 303 0.62 -15.96 -10.86
CA SER A 303 0.85 -15.00 -11.94
C SER A 303 0.89 -13.55 -11.42
N SER A 304 -0.06 -13.18 -10.56
CA SER A 304 -0.15 -11.88 -9.88
C SER A 304 1.03 -11.66 -8.92
N LEU A 305 1.33 -12.63 -8.05
CA LEU A 305 2.46 -12.58 -7.12
C LEU A 305 3.78 -12.36 -7.85
N LYS A 306 4.01 -13.06 -8.97
CA LYS A 306 5.22 -12.87 -9.77
C LYS A 306 5.33 -11.44 -10.31
N ASN A 307 4.23 -10.90 -10.85
CA ASN A 307 4.22 -9.53 -11.38
C ASN A 307 4.43 -8.50 -10.25
N LEU A 308 3.80 -8.72 -9.08
CA LEU A 308 3.95 -7.87 -7.91
C LEU A 308 5.38 -7.88 -7.36
N LEU A 309 6.03 -9.05 -7.32
CA LEU A 309 7.42 -9.17 -6.90
C LEU A 309 8.38 -8.48 -7.88
N LEU A 310 8.17 -8.65 -9.18
CA LEU A 310 8.94 -7.92 -10.19
C LEU A 310 8.75 -6.40 -10.03
N PHE A 311 7.53 -5.96 -9.70
CA PHE A 311 7.24 -4.56 -9.46
C PHE A 311 8.01 -4.04 -8.25
N PHE A 312 7.88 -4.69 -7.10
CA PHE A 312 8.60 -4.32 -5.88
C PHE A 312 10.11 -4.39 -6.02
N GLN A 313 10.64 -5.38 -6.75
CA GLN A 313 12.05 -5.42 -7.11
C GLN A 313 12.42 -4.20 -7.96
N GLY A 314 11.64 -3.88 -8.99
CA GLY A 314 11.83 -2.68 -9.81
C GLY A 314 11.90 -1.41 -8.97
N ILE A 315 10.94 -1.20 -8.06
CA ILE A 315 10.91 -0.07 -7.11
C ILE A 315 12.17 -0.05 -6.23
N SER A 316 12.58 -1.21 -5.69
CA SER A 316 13.76 -1.29 -4.80
C SER A 316 15.08 -0.92 -5.49
N TYR A 317 15.10 -0.92 -6.82
CA TYR A 317 16.24 -0.51 -7.64
C TYR A 317 16.03 0.87 -8.27
N LEU A 318 14.95 1.61 -7.96
CA LEU A 318 14.75 2.95 -8.49
C LEU A 318 15.68 4.00 -7.90
N ASP A 319 16.23 3.79 -6.70
CA ASP A 319 16.98 4.83 -5.97
C ASP A 319 18.29 4.30 -5.34
N ARG A 320 18.96 3.33 -5.97
CA ARG A 320 20.23 2.78 -5.46
C ARG A 320 21.43 3.49 -6.07
N GLY A 321 22.47 3.75 -5.27
CA GLY A 321 23.66 4.54 -5.65
C GLY A 321 24.57 4.01 -6.80
N SER A 322 24.23 2.94 -7.53
CA SER A 322 24.97 2.46 -8.70
C SER A 322 24.14 2.65 -9.99
N MET A 323 24.37 3.76 -10.69
CA MET A 323 23.48 4.29 -11.74
C MET A 323 23.26 3.35 -12.94
N ASP A 324 24.32 2.74 -13.48
CA ASP A 324 24.18 1.81 -14.62
C ASP A 324 23.39 0.56 -14.25
N LEU A 325 23.64 0.01 -13.05
CA LEU A 325 22.93 -1.16 -12.52
C LEU A 325 21.48 -0.81 -12.15
N GLN A 326 21.23 0.40 -11.64
CA GLN A 326 19.93 0.91 -11.20
C GLN A 326 18.95 0.97 -12.37
N ARG A 327 19.33 1.62 -13.47
CA ARG A 327 18.51 1.74 -14.69
C ARG A 327 18.24 0.38 -15.32
N ASP A 328 19.30 -0.40 -15.55
CA ASP A 328 19.16 -1.66 -16.27
C ASP A 328 18.32 -2.68 -15.50
N MET A 329 18.48 -2.75 -14.17
CA MET A 329 17.75 -3.71 -13.35
C MET A 329 16.27 -3.36 -13.21
N SER A 330 15.94 -2.12 -12.82
CA SER A 330 14.54 -1.68 -12.67
C SER A 330 13.79 -1.74 -14.01
N GLU A 331 14.39 -1.24 -15.09
CA GLU A 331 13.81 -1.29 -16.44
C GLU A 331 13.66 -2.75 -16.94
N MET A 332 14.62 -3.63 -16.65
CA MET A 332 14.49 -5.06 -16.97
C MET A 332 13.27 -5.68 -16.26
N PHE A 333 13.06 -5.38 -14.98
CA PHE A 333 11.91 -5.90 -14.23
C PHE A 333 10.59 -5.33 -14.75
N PHE A 334 10.50 -4.02 -14.97
CA PHE A 334 9.29 -3.39 -15.50
C PHE A 334 8.95 -3.87 -16.91
N LYS A 335 9.94 -3.99 -17.82
CA LYS A 335 9.74 -4.57 -19.17
C LYS A 335 9.20 -6.00 -19.11
N ARG A 336 9.61 -6.81 -18.13
CA ARG A 336 9.09 -8.18 -17.95
C ARG A 336 7.61 -8.19 -17.58
N ILE A 337 7.14 -7.23 -16.79
CA ILE A 337 5.71 -7.08 -16.46
C ILE A 337 4.91 -6.68 -17.71
N VAL A 338 5.39 -5.69 -18.47
CA VAL A 338 4.71 -5.19 -19.68
C VAL A 338 4.67 -6.24 -20.80
N LYS A 339 5.74 -7.02 -21.00
CA LYS A 339 5.79 -8.09 -22.02
C LYS A 339 4.90 -9.29 -21.70
N ASN A 340 4.43 -9.43 -20.47
CA ASN A 340 3.65 -10.58 -20.05
C ASN A 340 2.22 -10.47 -20.62
N LYS A 341 1.88 -11.27 -21.64
CA LYS A 341 0.58 -11.21 -22.35
C LYS A 341 -0.66 -11.49 -21.47
N MET A 342 -0.46 -11.93 -20.23
CA MET A 342 -1.50 -12.26 -19.25
C MET A 342 -1.88 -11.08 -18.34
N THR A 343 -1.18 -9.94 -18.41
CA THR A 343 -1.43 -8.79 -17.51
C THR A 343 -2.73 -8.09 -17.89
N LYS A 344 -3.85 -8.57 -17.37
CA LYS A 344 -5.16 -7.90 -17.42
C LYS A 344 -5.32 -6.81 -16.35
N ASP A 345 -4.33 -6.66 -15.48
CA ASP A 345 -4.39 -5.75 -14.35
C ASP A 345 -3.98 -4.34 -14.78
N THR A 346 -4.97 -3.47 -15.00
CA THR A 346 -4.77 -2.11 -15.48
C THR A 346 -3.99 -1.26 -14.47
N VAL A 347 -4.26 -1.45 -13.17
CA VAL A 347 -3.66 -0.65 -12.09
C VAL A 347 -2.15 -0.88 -11.96
N LEU A 348 -1.70 -2.15 -11.92
CA LEU A 348 -0.26 -2.45 -11.84
C LEU A 348 0.49 -1.95 -13.07
N LEU A 349 -0.12 -2.07 -14.26
CA LEU A 349 0.48 -1.54 -15.49
C LEU A 349 0.58 -0.01 -15.45
N ASP A 350 -0.42 0.68 -14.92
CA ASP A 350 -0.39 2.14 -14.79
C ASP A 350 0.64 2.61 -13.76
N MET A 351 0.81 1.87 -12.65
CA MET A 351 1.90 2.10 -11.71
C MET A 351 3.27 1.88 -12.35
N VAL A 352 3.45 0.79 -13.12
CA VAL A 352 4.71 0.54 -13.85
C VAL A 352 5.00 1.66 -14.84
N LYS A 353 4.01 2.16 -15.58
CA LYS A 353 4.19 3.30 -16.49
C LYS A 353 4.62 4.55 -15.72
N TYR A 354 3.94 4.86 -14.62
CA TYR A 354 4.27 6.01 -13.77
C TYR A 354 5.71 5.94 -13.27
N TYR A 355 6.14 4.81 -12.69
CA TYR A 355 7.50 4.70 -12.14
C TYR A 355 8.61 4.64 -13.19
N ARG A 356 8.31 4.14 -14.41
CA ARG A 356 9.23 4.29 -15.55
C ARG A 356 9.36 5.75 -15.96
N LYS A 357 8.25 6.48 -16.05
CA LYS A 357 8.26 7.92 -16.34
C LYS A 357 9.01 8.70 -15.25
N TRP A 358 8.77 8.38 -13.98
CA TRP A 358 9.53 8.93 -12.85
C TRP A 358 11.03 8.68 -13.00
N GLN A 359 11.44 7.45 -13.30
CA GLN A 359 12.83 7.12 -13.55
C GLN A 359 13.44 7.94 -14.70
N ASP A 360 12.80 7.94 -15.86
CA ASP A 360 13.35 8.58 -17.04
C ASP A 360 13.37 10.12 -16.90
N GLU A 361 12.31 10.72 -16.38
CA GLU A 361 12.14 12.17 -16.37
C GLU A 361 12.58 12.87 -15.08
N VAL A 362 12.40 12.24 -13.92
CA VAL A 362 12.80 12.82 -12.61
C VAL A 362 14.22 12.42 -12.25
N ILE A 363 14.59 11.14 -12.40
CA ILE A 363 15.94 10.69 -12.00
C ILE A 363 16.98 11.02 -13.07
N PHE A 364 16.66 10.76 -14.35
CA PHE A 364 17.61 10.94 -15.46
C PHE A 364 17.37 12.17 -16.34
N GLY A 365 16.29 12.94 -16.09
CA GLY A 365 16.05 14.21 -16.79
C GLY A 365 15.77 14.10 -18.29
N PHE A 366 15.39 12.93 -18.81
CA PHE A 366 14.96 12.79 -20.20
C PHE A 366 13.59 13.47 -20.39
N GLU A 367 13.44 14.32 -21.40
CA GLU A 367 12.11 14.75 -21.85
C GLU A 367 11.49 13.63 -22.69
N ILE A 368 10.50 12.92 -22.15
CA ILE A 368 9.68 12.02 -22.94
C ILE A 368 8.46 12.80 -23.42
N ILE A 369 8.47 13.19 -24.69
CA ILE A 369 7.26 13.67 -25.37
C ILE A 369 6.24 12.52 -25.32
N SER A 370 5.22 12.63 -24.47
CA SER A 370 4.18 11.62 -24.40
C SER A 370 2.79 12.22 -24.25
N ASP A 371 1.93 11.86 -25.21
CA ASP A 371 0.50 12.14 -25.29
C ASP A 371 -0.30 11.19 -24.37
N PHE A 372 -0.13 11.28 -23.04
CA PHE A 372 -0.94 10.47 -22.13
C PHE A 372 -2.17 11.25 -21.64
N GLU A 373 -3.35 10.64 -21.75
CA GLU A 373 -4.59 11.22 -21.22
C GLU A 373 -4.56 11.27 -19.68
N GLU A 374 -4.65 12.48 -19.13
CA GLU A 374 -4.84 12.80 -17.71
C GLU A 374 -6.22 12.33 -17.18
N LYS A 375 -6.47 11.03 -17.07
CA LYS A 375 -7.73 10.53 -16.47
C LYS A 375 -7.49 9.45 -15.43
N GLY A 376 -8.18 9.59 -14.28
CA GLY A 376 -8.31 8.54 -13.26
C GLY A 376 -7.53 8.80 -11.96
N GLN A 377 -7.34 7.72 -11.17
CA GLN A 377 -6.78 7.73 -9.80
C GLN A 377 -5.32 8.21 -9.69
N MET A 378 -4.57 8.27 -10.80
CA MET A 378 -3.15 8.67 -10.82
C MET A 378 -2.92 10.16 -11.12
N ALA A 379 -3.98 10.95 -11.34
CA ALA A 379 -3.86 12.37 -11.71
C ALA A 379 -3.04 13.19 -10.70
N PHE A 380 -3.22 12.93 -9.40
CA PHE A 380 -2.42 13.58 -8.35
C PHE A 380 -0.93 13.23 -8.44
N ALA A 381 -0.60 11.96 -8.70
CA ALA A 381 0.79 11.50 -8.79
C ALA A 381 1.51 12.12 -10.01
N TYR A 382 0.82 12.24 -11.14
CA TYR A 382 1.38 12.94 -12.31
C TYR A 382 1.55 14.43 -12.07
N ALA A 383 0.57 15.09 -11.45
CA ALA A 383 0.69 16.52 -11.10
C ALA A 383 1.84 16.77 -10.11
N TYR A 384 2.04 15.87 -9.14
CA TYR A 384 3.19 15.90 -8.22
C TYR A 384 4.51 15.81 -9.00
N MET A 385 4.61 14.86 -9.93
CA MET A 385 5.80 14.68 -10.76
C MET A 385 6.08 15.92 -11.63
N GLU A 386 5.06 16.54 -12.23
CA GLU A 386 5.21 17.80 -12.98
C GLU A 386 5.77 18.92 -12.12
N LEU A 387 5.25 19.09 -10.89
CA LEU A 387 5.77 20.10 -9.96
C LEU A 387 7.24 19.85 -9.59
N VAL A 388 7.62 18.60 -9.34
CA VAL A 388 9.01 18.21 -9.05
C VAL A 388 9.93 18.43 -10.26
N GLN A 389 9.40 18.31 -11.48
CA GLN A 389 10.14 18.50 -12.72
C GLN A 389 10.28 19.96 -13.15
N MET A 390 9.50 20.88 -12.57
CA MET A 390 9.59 22.30 -12.90
C MET A 390 11.04 22.77 -12.75
N GLU A 391 11.58 23.44 -13.78
CA GLU A 391 12.98 23.88 -13.78
C GLU A 391 13.25 24.96 -12.72
N ASN A 392 12.27 25.86 -12.52
CA ASN A 392 12.38 27.00 -11.63
C ASN A 392 11.11 27.16 -10.76
N PRO A 393 10.82 26.20 -9.87
CA PRO A 393 9.62 26.26 -9.05
C PRO A 393 9.72 27.39 -8.03
N GLN A 394 8.65 28.16 -7.88
CA GLN A 394 8.51 29.24 -6.91
C GLN A 394 7.70 28.79 -5.70
N VAL A 395 7.80 29.55 -4.61
CA VAL A 395 7.03 29.30 -3.37
C VAL A 395 5.52 29.27 -3.66
N GLU A 396 5.04 30.16 -4.54
CA GLU A 396 3.65 30.20 -4.97
C GLU A 396 3.19 28.92 -5.68
N ASP A 397 4.06 28.25 -6.43
CA ASP A 397 3.71 27.01 -7.15
C ASP A 397 3.37 25.88 -6.18
N PHE A 398 4.17 25.73 -5.11
CA PHE A 398 3.88 24.77 -4.04
C PHE A 398 2.59 25.13 -3.30
N ASN A 399 2.41 26.40 -2.95
CA ASN A 399 1.20 26.85 -2.24
C ASN A 399 -0.07 26.61 -3.06
N ASN A 400 -0.04 26.92 -4.36
CA ASN A 400 -1.13 26.64 -5.28
C ASN A 400 -1.38 25.13 -5.41
N PHE A 401 -0.33 24.31 -5.43
CA PHE A 401 -0.44 22.86 -5.47
C PHE A 401 -1.11 22.30 -4.20
N PHE A 402 -0.66 22.72 -3.02
CA PHE A 402 -1.26 22.32 -1.74
C PHE A 402 -2.75 22.68 -1.66
N GLN A 403 -3.13 23.86 -2.14
CA GLN A 403 -4.54 24.30 -2.18
C GLN A 403 -5.36 23.48 -3.18
N LYS A 404 -4.87 23.30 -4.41
CA LYS A 404 -5.58 22.59 -5.47
C LYS A 404 -5.83 21.12 -5.13
N TYR A 405 -4.87 20.48 -4.45
CA TYR A 405 -4.91 19.04 -4.13
C TYR A 405 -5.01 18.75 -2.63
N GLU A 406 -5.59 19.66 -1.85
CA GLU A 406 -5.68 19.58 -0.38
C GLU A 406 -6.27 18.25 0.11
N TYR A 407 -7.29 17.74 -0.56
CA TYR A 407 -7.89 16.44 -0.23
C TYR A 407 -6.86 15.31 -0.33
N PHE A 408 -6.18 15.19 -1.48
CA PHE A 408 -5.24 14.10 -1.74
C PHE A 408 -3.99 14.19 -0.87
N ILE A 409 -3.42 15.39 -0.72
CA ILE A 409 -2.17 15.58 0.01
C ILE A 409 -2.30 15.24 1.50
N ASN A 410 -3.51 15.29 2.04
CA ASN A 410 -3.80 14.93 3.43
C ASN A 410 -4.21 13.47 3.62
N LEU A 411 -4.25 12.65 2.55
CA LEU A 411 -4.46 11.22 2.68
C LEU A 411 -3.16 10.55 3.17
N PRO A 412 -3.24 9.59 4.12
CA PRO A 412 -2.05 8.92 4.66
C PRO A 412 -1.12 8.32 3.60
N GLN A 413 -1.69 7.72 2.54
CA GLN A 413 -0.94 7.10 1.45
C GLN A 413 -0.07 8.05 0.61
N TYR A 414 -0.27 9.37 0.73
CA TYR A 414 0.52 10.39 0.03
C TYR A 414 1.39 11.22 0.99
N GLU A 415 1.53 10.81 2.25
CA GLU A 415 2.31 11.53 3.25
C GLU A 415 3.77 11.70 2.83
N ASP A 416 4.38 10.69 2.18
CA ASP A 416 5.75 10.78 1.67
C ASP A 416 5.90 11.87 0.59
N MET A 417 4.92 11.99 -0.33
CA MET A 417 4.91 13.03 -1.36
C MET A 417 4.72 14.42 -0.73
N LYS A 418 3.81 14.54 0.25
CA LYS A 418 3.60 15.77 1.02
C LYS A 418 4.85 16.21 1.76
N MET A 419 5.51 15.28 2.44
CA MET A 419 6.77 15.52 3.16
C MET A 419 7.88 15.95 2.21
N ASN A 420 8.01 15.29 1.04
CA ASN A 420 8.96 15.68 0.01
C ASN A 420 8.70 17.11 -0.51
N LEU A 421 7.46 17.45 -0.86
CA LEU A 421 7.10 18.80 -1.31
C LEU A 421 7.39 19.87 -0.25
N LYS A 422 7.05 19.60 1.03
CA LYS A 422 7.35 20.51 2.13
C LYS A 422 8.85 20.72 2.33
N LEU A 423 9.63 19.65 2.15
CA LEU A 423 11.09 19.73 2.22
C LEU A 423 11.64 20.61 1.08
N GLN A 424 11.17 20.41 -0.16
CA GLN A 424 11.57 21.23 -1.30
C GLN A 424 11.18 22.71 -1.12
N LEU A 425 9.97 22.98 -0.65
CA LEU A 425 9.49 24.32 -0.31
C LEU A 425 10.42 24.99 0.72
N SER A 426 10.75 24.28 1.79
CA SER A 426 11.67 24.78 2.82
C SER A 426 13.06 25.08 2.26
N VAL A 427 13.60 24.22 1.38
CA VAL A 427 14.86 24.48 0.69
C VAL A 427 14.75 25.76 -0.15
N LEU A 428 13.69 25.95 -0.93
CA LEU A 428 13.52 27.14 -1.78
C LEU A 428 13.41 28.44 -0.96
N GLU A 429 12.62 28.43 0.12
CA GLU A 429 12.48 29.58 1.03
C GLU A 429 13.82 29.98 1.66
N ASN A 430 14.60 28.99 2.09
CA ASN A 430 15.92 29.22 2.69
C ASN A 430 16.93 29.84 1.70
N PHE A 431 16.89 29.46 0.42
CA PHE A 431 17.77 30.04 -0.60
C PHE A 431 17.31 31.42 -1.09
N ASN A 432 16.02 31.74 -0.96
CA ASN A 432 15.45 33.05 -1.29
C ASN A 432 15.62 34.10 -0.18
N CYS A 433 16.34 33.81 0.91
CA CYS A 433 16.69 34.75 1.98
C CYS A 433 15.49 35.39 2.73
N LEU A 434 14.32 34.75 2.73
CA LEU A 434 13.16 35.20 3.50
C LEU A 434 13.13 34.41 4.83
N ASN A 435 13.60 35.02 5.93
CA ASN A 435 13.52 34.50 7.31
C ASN A 435 14.11 33.10 7.59
N LEU A 436 15.39 33.07 7.98
CA LEU A 436 16.18 31.85 8.19
C LEU A 436 15.87 31.05 9.48
N GLN A 437 15.26 31.64 10.51
CA GLN A 437 15.18 31.05 11.86
C GLN A 437 13.92 30.19 12.12
N PRO A 438 12.71 30.58 11.66
CA PRO A 438 11.50 29.75 11.78
C PRO A 438 11.58 28.44 10.98
N ASN A 439 12.37 28.42 9.90
CA ASN A 439 12.42 27.30 8.97
C ASN A 439 13.17 26.06 9.50
N ILE A 440 14.12 26.20 10.44
CA ILE A 440 14.81 25.03 11.02
C ILE A 440 13.89 24.28 11.98
N GLU A 441 13.19 25.03 12.84
CA GLU A 441 12.22 24.47 13.79
C GLU A 441 11.14 23.69 13.02
N TYR A 442 10.67 24.24 11.89
CA TYR A 442 9.75 23.54 11.00
C TYR A 442 10.34 22.24 10.40
N ILE A 443 11.61 22.23 9.98
CA ILE A 443 12.26 20.98 9.51
C ILE A 443 12.42 19.98 10.67
N ASP A 444 12.63 20.40 11.91
CA ASP A 444 12.64 19.49 13.06
C ASP A 444 11.30 18.78 13.28
N GLU A 445 10.18 19.42 12.92
CA GLU A 445 8.82 18.88 13.07
C GLU A 445 8.40 17.89 11.95
N LEU A 446 9.05 17.89 10.79
CA LEU A 446 8.78 16.91 9.73
C LEU A 446 9.21 15.51 10.21
N ASN A 447 8.45 14.45 9.95
CA ASN A 447 8.84 13.07 10.32
C ASN A 447 8.84 12.18 9.08
N GLY A 448 9.77 11.23 9.00
CA GLY A 448 9.77 10.23 7.92
C GLY A 448 10.65 9.01 8.19
N ASN A 449 10.93 8.23 7.15
CA ASN A 449 11.79 7.05 7.21
C ASN A 449 13.29 7.43 7.42
N GLU A 450 14.16 6.42 7.58
CA GLU A 450 15.59 6.66 7.85
C GLU A 450 16.26 7.52 6.76
N ASP A 451 15.95 7.24 5.48
CA ASP A 451 16.49 8.03 4.36
C ASP A 451 15.99 9.50 4.38
N PHE A 452 14.74 9.73 4.80
CA PHE A 452 14.18 11.06 4.97
C PHE A 452 14.80 11.81 6.15
N GLU A 453 15.02 11.15 7.28
CA GLU A 453 15.71 11.73 8.44
C GLU A 453 17.18 12.07 8.14
N ASP A 454 17.86 11.20 7.39
CA ASP A 454 19.19 11.47 6.87
C ASP A 454 19.18 12.66 5.90
N THR A 455 18.16 12.76 5.04
CA THR A 455 17.96 13.89 4.10
C THR A 455 17.73 15.21 4.85
N LYS A 456 16.88 15.21 5.87
CA LYS A 456 16.66 16.37 6.76
C LYS A 456 17.95 16.78 7.44
N THR A 457 18.70 15.80 7.97
CA THR A 457 19.98 16.03 8.65
C THR A 457 20.98 16.66 7.68
N ALA A 458 21.07 16.13 6.47
CA ALA A 458 21.85 16.66 5.37
C ALA A 458 21.53 18.14 5.06
N ILE A 459 20.25 18.48 4.90
CA ILE A 459 19.79 19.84 4.62
C ILE A 459 20.10 20.78 5.79
N LYS A 460 19.85 20.37 7.03
CA LYS A 460 20.23 21.13 8.24
C LYS A 460 21.73 21.36 8.30
N MET A 461 22.53 20.38 7.90
CA MET A 461 23.98 20.49 7.87
C MET A 461 24.46 21.51 6.84
N ILE A 462 23.91 21.49 5.63
CA ILE A 462 24.16 22.50 4.58
C ILE A 462 23.75 23.89 5.06
N TYR A 463 22.59 24.00 5.72
CA TYR A 463 22.10 25.25 6.28
C TYR A 463 23.07 25.81 7.35
N ASN A 464 23.45 24.97 8.32
CA ASN A 464 24.32 25.38 9.42
C ASN A 464 25.67 25.87 8.86
N LYS A 465 26.21 25.17 7.87
CA LYS A 465 27.41 25.60 7.13
C LYS A 465 27.25 27.01 6.54
N LYS A 466 26.18 27.29 5.77
CA LYS A 466 25.93 28.61 5.18
C LYS A 466 25.80 29.72 6.24
N ARG A 467 25.18 29.42 7.39
CA ARG A 467 25.08 30.34 8.51
C ARG A 467 26.47 30.68 9.08
N PHE A 468 27.35 29.68 9.21
CA PHE A 468 28.73 29.89 9.66
C PHE A 468 29.56 30.72 8.65
N GLU A 469 29.42 30.46 7.36
CA GLU A 469 30.11 31.21 6.29
C GLU A 469 29.61 32.66 6.18
N ARG A 470 28.35 32.95 6.49
CA ARG A 470 27.82 34.33 6.58
C ARG A 470 28.27 35.06 7.84
N GLY A 471 28.48 34.32 8.94
CA GLY A 471 28.94 34.88 10.23
C GLY A 471 30.45 35.16 10.30
N SER A 472 31.27 34.54 9.44
CA SER A 472 32.72 34.68 9.46
C SER A 472 33.25 36.06 9.04
N ASN A 473 32.38 36.96 8.56
CA ASN A 473 32.75 38.34 8.23
C ASN A 473 32.73 39.30 9.43
N ARG A 474 32.24 38.91 10.61
CA ARG A 474 32.32 39.74 11.82
C ARG A 474 32.48 38.89 13.09
N GLU A 475 33.69 38.95 13.65
CA GLU A 475 34.11 38.52 14.99
C GLU A 475 34.09 37.00 15.29
N GLN A 476 35.28 36.48 15.61
CA GLN A 476 35.51 35.14 16.17
C GLN A 476 34.83 35.04 17.54
N ASN A 477 33.56 34.62 17.54
CA ASN A 477 32.79 34.42 18.75
C ASN A 477 32.89 32.93 19.18
N THR A 478 33.39 32.66 20.39
CA THR A 478 33.73 31.31 20.89
C THR A 478 32.56 30.32 20.84
N ASN A 479 31.32 30.81 20.94
CA ASN A 479 30.10 30.01 20.77
C ASN A 479 29.90 29.48 19.34
N VAL A 480 30.34 30.22 18.33
CA VAL A 480 30.26 29.82 16.92
C VAL A 480 31.27 28.71 16.63
N LEU A 481 32.46 28.79 17.21
CA LEU A 481 33.48 27.73 17.14
C LEU A 481 33.00 26.43 17.81
N LEU A 482 32.39 26.50 18.99
CA LEU A 482 31.81 25.32 19.67
C LEU A 482 30.65 24.69 18.88
N GLN A 483 29.82 25.51 18.22
CA GLN A 483 28.76 25.01 17.34
C GLN A 483 29.33 24.38 16.06
N HIS A 484 30.43 24.93 15.52
CA HIS A 484 31.15 24.38 14.39
C HIS A 484 31.84 23.05 14.75
N GLU A 485 32.48 22.94 15.93
CA GLU A 485 33.06 21.69 16.42
C GLU A 485 31.99 20.62 16.65
N ARG A 486 30.86 20.96 17.27
CA ARG A 486 29.71 20.03 17.39
C ARG A 486 29.16 19.58 16.04
N PHE A 487 29.12 20.49 15.07
CA PHE A 487 28.74 20.19 13.69
C PHE A 487 29.74 19.24 13.02
N LEU A 488 31.04 19.49 13.14
CA LEU A 488 32.10 18.62 12.64
C LEU A 488 32.10 17.24 13.32
N ASP A 489 31.83 17.16 14.61
CA ASP A 489 31.73 15.90 15.35
C ASP A 489 30.49 15.09 14.95
N CYS A 490 29.35 15.77 14.74
CA CYS A 490 28.16 15.16 14.19
C CYS A 490 28.42 14.60 12.78
N LEU A 491 29.07 15.39 11.93
CA LEU A 491 29.52 14.97 10.60
C LEU A 491 30.48 13.78 10.62
N LYS A 492 31.47 13.79 11.52
CA LYS A 492 32.40 12.66 11.70
C LYS A 492 31.69 11.40 12.16
N LYS A 493 30.72 11.51 13.07
CA LYS A 493 29.91 10.40 13.57
C LYS A 493 29.04 9.79 12.47
N ILE A 494 28.36 10.61 11.68
CA ILE A 494 27.55 10.14 10.55
C ILE A 494 28.44 9.55 9.45
N SER A 495 29.51 10.26 9.05
CA SER A 495 30.51 9.77 8.09
C SER A 495 31.12 8.42 8.48
N SER A 496 31.32 8.16 9.78
CA SER A 496 31.81 6.87 10.28
C SER A 496 30.81 5.72 10.13
N LYS A 497 29.50 5.99 10.16
CA LYS A 497 28.45 4.99 9.88
C LYS A 497 28.48 4.57 8.40
N PHE A 498 28.61 5.55 7.50
CA PHE A 498 28.65 5.31 6.05
C PHE A 498 29.94 4.64 5.54
N LYS A 499 31.01 4.58 6.33
CA LYS A 499 32.24 3.81 6.00
C LYS A 499 32.08 2.29 6.15
N LYS A 500 31.10 1.81 6.93
CA LYS A 500 30.94 0.39 7.29
C LYS A 500 29.85 -0.35 6.49
N GLU A 501 28.98 0.36 5.78
CA GLU A 501 27.88 -0.24 5.03
C GLU A 501 28.13 -0.15 3.51
N ASN A 502 27.67 -1.16 2.76
CA ASN A 502 27.80 -1.22 1.30
C ASN A 502 27.13 0.03 0.68
N VAL A 503 27.94 1.01 0.26
CA VAL A 503 27.51 2.27 -0.39
C VAL A 503 26.54 2.03 -1.57
N SER A 504 26.64 0.87 -2.23
CA SER A 504 25.74 0.43 -3.30
C SER A 504 24.27 0.24 -2.89
N ASN A 505 24.00 0.11 -1.59
CA ASN A 505 22.65 -0.13 -1.05
C ASN A 505 21.98 1.15 -0.55
N LYS A 506 22.67 2.30 -0.56
CA LYS A 506 22.15 3.57 -0.05
C LYS A 506 21.54 4.41 -1.17
N ASN A 507 20.62 5.30 -0.78
CA ASN A 507 19.97 6.28 -1.63
C ASN A 507 21.00 7.15 -2.37
N CYS A 508 20.83 7.35 -3.69
CA CYS A 508 21.79 8.12 -4.49
C CYS A 508 21.93 9.58 -4.00
N PHE A 509 20.81 10.24 -3.68
CA PHE A 509 20.77 11.59 -3.11
C PHE A 509 21.61 11.68 -1.82
N LEU A 510 21.40 10.73 -0.90
CA LEU A 510 22.10 10.70 0.38
C LEU A 510 23.60 10.45 0.21
N VAL A 511 23.97 9.52 -0.67
CA VAL A 511 25.38 9.26 -1.00
C VAL A 511 26.04 10.54 -1.50
N VAL A 512 25.38 11.32 -2.36
CA VAL A 512 25.89 12.59 -2.85
C VAL A 512 26.03 13.62 -1.73
N ILE A 513 24.99 13.87 -0.92
CA ILE A 513 25.11 14.86 0.15
C ILE A 513 26.13 14.46 1.19
N PHE A 514 26.15 13.21 1.65
CA PHE A 514 27.16 12.77 2.62
C PHE A 514 28.57 12.82 2.04
N SER A 515 28.73 12.60 0.73
CA SER A 515 30.02 12.79 0.06
C SER A 515 30.42 14.26 0.02
N ILE A 516 29.51 15.18 -0.30
CA ILE A 516 29.71 16.64 -0.22
C ILE A 516 30.11 17.07 1.19
N LEU A 517 29.36 16.65 2.20
CA LEU A 517 29.62 16.95 3.61
C LEU A 517 30.94 16.36 4.10
N ARG A 518 31.34 15.19 3.60
CA ARG A 518 32.65 14.57 3.89
C ARG A 518 33.79 15.31 3.21
N ILE A 519 33.58 15.80 2.00
CA ILE A 519 34.57 16.64 1.31
C ILE A 519 34.75 17.94 2.07
N ASP A 520 33.69 18.46 2.68
CA ASP A 520 33.76 19.70 3.43
C ASP A 520 34.68 19.68 4.64
N ILE A 521 34.84 18.52 5.28
CA ILE A 521 35.73 18.30 6.42
C ILE A 521 37.17 17.92 6.02
N GLU A 522 37.48 17.89 4.72
CA GLU A 522 38.83 17.66 4.21
C GLU A 522 39.70 18.91 4.37
N ASP A 523 40.84 18.78 5.06
CA ASP A 523 41.74 19.90 5.32
C ASP A 523 42.54 20.30 4.07
N ASN A 524 42.74 19.37 3.13
CA ASN A 524 43.46 19.60 1.88
C ASN A 524 42.56 20.22 0.80
N GLN A 525 42.74 21.52 0.55
CA GLN A 525 41.95 22.29 -0.44
C GLN A 525 42.01 21.74 -1.87
N ASN A 526 43.16 21.23 -2.32
CA ASN A 526 43.27 20.65 -3.67
C ASN A 526 42.52 19.32 -3.78
N GLU A 527 42.57 18.51 -2.74
CA GLU A 527 41.85 17.25 -2.69
C GLU A 527 40.34 17.48 -2.54
N LYS A 528 39.96 18.51 -1.78
CA LYS A 528 38.59 18.99 -1.65
C LYS A 528 38.01 19.45 -3.00
N PHE A 529 38.76 20.29 -3.75
CA PHE A 529 38.41 20.72 -5.11
C PHE A 529 38.24 19.53 -6.07
N ASN A 530 39.19 18.59 -6.10
CA ASN A 530 39.13 17.44 -6.99
C ASN A 530 37.93 16.53 -6.67
N LYS A 531 37.68 16.25 -5.38
CA LYS A 531 36.53 15.42 -4.99
C LYS A 531 35.19 16.09 -5.32
N TYR A 532 35.08 17.41 -5.16
CA TYR A 532 33.88 18.15 -5.59
C TYR A 532 33.67 18.09 -7.10
N TYR A 533 34.72 18.31 -7.87
CA TYR A 533 34.68 18.23 -9.32
C TYR A 533 34.25 16.83 -9.80
N GLU A 534 34.80 15.75 -9.24
CA GLU A 534 34.42 14.38 -9.62
C GLU A 534 32.95 14.06 -9.29
N ILE A 535 32.42 14.57 -8.17
CA ILE A 535 31.00 14.46 -7.84
C ILE A 535 30.16 15.22 -8.86
N ILE A 536 30.44 16.50 -9.08
CA ILE A 536 29.67 17.34 -10.01
C ILE A 536 29.69 16.73 -11.41
N LYS A 537 30.86 16.33 -11.89
CA LYS A 537 31.04 15.70 -13.21
C LYS A 537 30.34 14.35 -13.28
N GLY A 538 30.48 13.50 -12.26
CA GLY A 538 29.80 12.22 -12.18
C GLY A 538 28.29 12.37 -12.22
N LEU A 539 27.72 13.36 -11.53
CA LEU A 539 26.27 13.59 -11.50
C LEU A 539 25.76 14.23 -12.80
N LEU A 540 26.56 15.07 -13.46
CA LEU A 540 26.23 15.68 -14.75
C LEU A 540 26.36 14.72 -15.93
N ILE A 541 27.37 13.85 -15.94
CA ILE A 541 27.52 12.79 -16.97
C ILE A 541 26.32 11.85 -16.96
N ASN A 542 25.70 11.67 -15.79
CA ASN A 542 24.52 10.84 -15.63
C ASN A 542 23.19 11.64 -15.70
N ASP A 543 23.24 12.90 -16.15
CA ASP A 543 22.09 13.81 -16.30
C ASP A 543 21.16 13.90 -15.07
N MET A 544 21.72 13.71 -13.87
CA MET A 544 20.98 13.72 -12.60
C MET A 544 20.66 15.14 -12.10
N LYS A 545 20.38 16.06 -13.02
CA LYS A 545 20.15 17.50 -12.78
C LYS A 545 18.95 17.79 -11.88
N ARG A 546 18.04 16.83 -11.69
CA ARG A 546 16.77 16.99 -10.98
C ARG A 546 16.72 16.34 -9.59
N LEU A 547 17.81 15.68 -9.16
CA LEU A 547 17.94 15.14 -7.80
C LEU A 547 17.99 16.23 -6.71
N PHE A 548 18.41 17.44 -7.08
CA PHE A 548 18.38 18.63 -6.22
C PHE A 548 17.76 19.81 -6.99
N PRO A 549 17.18 20.80 -6.31
CA PRO A 549 16.75 22.05 -6.95
C PRO A 549 17.90 22.69 -7.74
N LEU A 550 17.63 23.23 -8.92
CA LEU A 550 18.63 23.84 -9.81
C LEU A 550 19.51 24.89 -9.10
N LYS A 551 18.91 25.68 -8.20
CA LYS A 551 19.62 26.66 -7.35
C LYS A 551 20.69 26.02 -6.46
N PHE A 552 20.48 24.79 -5.98
CA PHE A 552 21.48 24.05 -5.21
C PHE A 552 22.68 23.68 -6.11
N TRP A 553 22.42 23.22 -7.33
CA TRP A 553 23.47 22.85 -8.30
C TRP A 553 24.34 24.03 -8.70
N VAL A 554 23.72 25.14 -9.10
CA VAL A 554 24.44 26.36 -9.47
C VAL A 554 25.33 26.82 -8.31
N HIS A 555 24.81 26.75 -7.08
CA HIS A 555 25.59 27.11 -5.90
C HIS A 555 26.78 26.17 -5.65
N MET A 556 26.60 24.87 -5.79
CA MET A 556 27.68 23.88 -5.65
C MET A 556 28.78 24.05 -6.70
N ILE A 557 28.40 24.35 -7.94
CA ILE A 557 29.33 24.61 -9.04
C ILE A 557 30.11 25.90 -8.79
N ASP A 558 29.41 26.99 -8.46
CA ASP A 558 30.03 28.29 -8.19
C ASP A 558 30.98 28.20 -6.99
N TYR A 559 30.59 27.50 -5.91
CA TYR A 559 31.47 27.21 -4.76
C TYR A 559 32.72 26.40 -5.16
N THR A 560 32.57 25.37 -5.99
CA THR A 560 33.70 24.55 -6.44
C THR A 560 34.66 25.35 -7.33
N ILE A 561 34.15 26.27 -8.16
CA ILE A 561 34.95 27.19 -8.96
C ILE A 561 35.78 28.12 -8.07
N GLU A 562 35.17 28.66 -7.01
CA GLU A 562 35.85 29.57 -6.06
C GLU A 562 37.00 28.89 -5.30
N MET A 563 36.90 27.58 -5.07
CA MET A 563 37.92 26.78 -4.40
C MET A 563 39.14 26.41 -5.28
N GLY A 564 39.00 26.52 -6.60
CA GLY A 564 40.02 26.05 -7.54
C GLY A 564 41.32 26.86 -7.47
N THR A 565 42.47 26.17 -7.49
CA THR A 565 43.80 26.81 -7.45
C THR A 565 44.36 27.06 -8.86
N LYS A 566 45.30 28.00 -9.03
CA LYS A 566 45.88 28.40 -10.33
C LYS A 566 46.88 27.39 -10.93
N ASN A 567 46.75 26.10 -10.66
CA ASN A 567 47.56 25.08 -11.35
C ASN A 567 46.88 24.68 -12.68
N THR A 568 47.66 24.19 -13.65
CA THR A 568 47.19 23.90 -15.02
C THR A 568 46.09 22.85 -15.07
N GLU A 569 46.11 21.85 -14.18
CA GLU A 569 45.07 20.82 -14.10
C GLU A 569 43.74 21.35 -13.56
N SER A 570 43.77 22.17 -12.50
CA SER A 570 42.56 22.79 -11.94
C SER A 570 41.98 23.85 -12.87
N THR A 571 42.81 24.56 -13.64
CA THR A 571 42.35 25.61 -14.57
C THR A 571 41.43 25.03 -15.65
N ASN A 572 41.76 23.86 -16.21
CA ASN A 572 40.91 23.18 -17.19
C ASN A 572 39.57 22.72 -16.58
N LYS A 573 39.61 22.15 -15.36
CA LYS A 573 38.42 21.73 -14.61
C LYS A 573 37.51 22.92 -14.27
N ILE A 574 38.09 24.06 -13.89
CA ILE A 574 37.37 25.32 -13.61
C ILE A 574 36.67 25.86 -14.88
N GLU A 575 37.34 25.85 -16.04
CA GLU A 575 36.71 26.31 -17.28
C GLU A 575 35.54 25.40 -17.70
N GLU A 576 35.68 24.09 -17.52
CA GLU A 576 34.60 23.13 -17.76
C GLU A 576 33.39 23.41 -16.83
N LEU A 577 33.64 23.61 -15.53
CA LEU A 577 32.60 23.97 -14.56
C LEU A 577 31.95 25.33 -14.87
N LYS A 578 32.70 26.33 -15.34
CA LYS A 578 32.15 27.64 -15.74
C LYS A 578 31.20 27.52 -16.93
N LYS A 579 31.57 26.72 -17.94
CA LYS A 579 30.69 26.44 -19.08
C LYS A 579 29.40 25.77 -18.61
N LEU A 580 29.49 24.81 -17.69
CA LEU A 580 28.35 24.12 -17.07
C LEU A 580 27.45 25.05 -16.23
N SER A 581 28.02 25.92 -15.40
CA SER A 581 27.27 26.93 -14.63
C SER A 581 26.44 27.83 -15.54
N CYS A 582 26.99 28.22 -16.69
CA CYS A 582 26.28 29.03 -17.68
C CYS A 582 25.14 28.29 -18.39
N THR A 583 25.17 26.96 -18.50
CA THR A 583 24.07 26.17 -19.09
C THR A 583 22.93 25.92 -18.10
N LEU A 584 23.17 26.11 -16.81
CA LEU A 584 22.22 25.86 -15.72
C LEU A 584 21.60 27.15 -15.14
N LYS A 585 22.07 28.33 -15.59
CA LYS A 585 21.51 29.67 -15.29
C LYS A 585 20.62 30.12 -16.42
#